data_AF-A0A016V2A5-F1
#
_entry.id   AF-A0A016V2A5-F1
#
_cell.length_a   1.000
_cell.length_b   1.000
_cell.length_c   1.000
_cell.angle_alpha   90.00
_cell.angle_beta   90.00
_cell.angle_gamma   90.00
#
_symmetry.space_group_name_H-M   'P 1'
#
loop_
_entity.id
_entity.type
_entity.pdbx_description
1 polymer ?
#
loop_
_entity_poly.entity_id
_entity_poly.type
_entity_poly.pdbx_seq_one_letter_code
_entity_poly.pdbx_strand_id
1 'polypeptide(L)'
;MFAARSAQLHGTCLVPKSEEDVKKQDTTLLLHLFGLRGSDKLSFEEFRHFYQNLQEEIMEIEFHEFARGKSSISPMDFARLILRYTIVNKDDYHTYINRVKERTAPGDKGVTLSQWARFSLFLNNLEEFTTAVRLYANADMPVSPPEFARAVQTTIGAVISGKPIEKQDSSFGCDLSLITDINARIV
;
A
#
# COMPACT_ATOMS: atom_id res chain seq x y z
N MET A 1 -17.40 -8.70 -1.53
CA MET A 1 -17.66 -9.82 -2.44
C MET A 1 -16.34 -10.52 -2.69
N PHE A 2 -15.96 -11.40 -1.75
CA PHE A 2 -14.82 -12.29 -1.92
C PHE A 2 -15.17 -13.27 -3.04
N ALA A 3 -14.60 -13.07 -4.23
CA ALA A 3 -14.35 -14.19 -5.12
C ALA A 3 -13.09 -14.89 -4.60
N ALA A 4 -13.18 -15.43 -3.38
CA ALA A 4 -12.32 -16.52 -2.99
C ALA A 4 -12.61 -17.62 -4.02
N ARG A 5 -11.78 -17.73 -5.05
CA ARG A 5 -11.58 -19.03 -5.68
C ARG A 5 -10.91 -19.86 -4.61
N SER A 6 -11.74 -20.42 -3.73
CA SER A 6 -11.37 -21.50 -2.85
C SER A 6 -10.69 -22.53 -3.74
N ALA A 7 -9.37 -22.62 -3.65
CA ALA A 7 -8.69 -23.84 -4.00
C ALA A 7 -9.27 -24.87 -3.04
N GLN A 8 -10.31 -25.56 -3.48
CA GLN A 8 -10.91 -26.61 -2.69
C GLN A 8 -9.85 -27.70 -2.64
N LEU A 9 -9.13 -27.77 -1.53
CA LEU A 9 -8.28 -28.90 -1.17
C LEU A 9 -9.21 -30.10 -0.90
N HIS A 10 -9.82 -30.61 -1.97
CA HIS A 10 -10.54 -31.88 -1.95
C HIS A 10 -9.51 -32.97 -1.75
N GLY A 11 -9.50 -33.55 -0.55
CA GLY A 11 -8.81 -34.79 -0.22
C GLY A 11 -7.31 -34.74 -0.47
N THR A 12 -6.52 -34.69 0.61
CA THR A 12 -5.10 -35.06 0.53
C THR A 12 -5.01 -36.53 0.11
N CYS A 13 -5.00 -36.79 -1.20
CA CYS A 13 -4.51 -38.03 -1.74
C CYS A 13 -3.02 -38.05 -1.40
N LEU A 14 -2.64 -38.90 -0.44
CA LEU A 14 -1.24 -39.14 -0.09
C LEU A 14 -0.58 -39.78 -1.31
N VAL A 15 -0.08 -38.94 -2.22
CA VAL A 15 0.73 -39.39 -3.34
C VAL A 15 2.03 -39.92 -2.76
N PRO A 16 2.39 -41.21 -2.96
CA PRO A 16 3.65 -41.74 -2.47
C PRO A 16 4.81 -40.99 -3.14
N LYS A 17 5.63 -40.30 -2.35
CA LYS A 17 6.90 -39.72 -2.78
C LYS A 17 7.98 -40.81 -2.79
N SER A 18 8.87 -40.78 -3.78
CA SER A 18 10.07 -41.64 -3.82
C SER A 18 11.04 -41.24 -2.69
N GLU A 19 11.90 -42.15 -2.24
CA GLU A 19 12.83 -41.92 -1.11
C GLU A 19 13.79 -40.72 -1.32
N GLU A 20 14.07 -40.31 -2.57
CA GLU A 20 14.85 -39.11 -2.88
C GLU A 20 14.06 -37.80 -2.69
N ASP A 21 12.74 -37.79 -2.88
CA ASP A 21 11.87 -36.62 -2.70
C ASP A 21 11.56 -36.31 -1.22
N VAL A 22 11.85 -37.25 -0.31
CA VAL A 22 11.65 -37.11 1.15
C VAL A 22 12.60 -36.07 1.76
N LYS A 23 13.68 -35.69 1.06
CA LYS A 23 14.64 -34.67 1.54
C LYS A 23 14.20 -33.22 1.31
N LYS A 24 13.20 -32.95 0.46
CA LYS A 24 12.64 -31.59 0.30
C LYS A 24 11.45 -31.44 1.24
N GLN A 25 11.60 -30.57 2.25
CA GLN A 25 10.46 -30.14 3.05
C GLN A 25 9.49 -29.38 2.15
N ASP A 26 8.28 -29.91 1.99
CA ASP A 26 7.22 -29.23 1.26
C ASP A 26 6.73 -28.04 2.07
N THR A 27 6.87 -26.84 1.51
CA THR A 27 6.29 -25.62 2.08
C THR A 27 5.07 -25.21 1.28
N THR A 28 4.16 -24.45 1.90
CA THR A 28 2.97 -23.92 1.23
C THR A 28 3.32 -23.17 -0.06
N LEU A 29 4.41 -22.39 -0.06
CA LEU A 29 4.87 -21.67 -1.25
C LEU A 29 5.37 -22.62 -2.34
N LEU A 30 6.13 -23.66 -1.98
CA LEU A 30 6.60 -24.64 -2.96
C LEU A 30 5.43 -25.39 -3.60
N LEU A 31 4.46 -25.81 -2.79
CA LEU A 31 3.27 -26.51 -3.28
C LEU A 31 2.38 -25.61 -4.15
N HIS A 32 2.26 -24.33 -3.80
CA HIS A 32 1.46 -23.36 -4.54
C HIS A 32 2.09 -22.97 -5.88
N LEU A 33 3.41 -22.79 -5.91
CA LEU A 33 4.13 -22.30 -7.10
C LEU A 33 4.58 -23.42 -8.04
N PHE A 34 4.86 -24.62 -7.53
CA PHE A 34 5.47 -25.73 -8.29
C PHE A 34 4.68 -27.05 -8.18
N GLY A 35 3.46 -26.99 -7.62
CA GLY A 35 2.56 -28.13 -7.49
C GLY A 35 2.95 -29.10 -6.37
N LEU A 36 2.09 -30.10 -6.12
CA LEU A 36 2.23 -31.05 -5.02
C LEU A 36 3.53 -31.89 -5.07
N ARG A 37 4.11 -32.02 -6.27
CA ARG A 37 5.37 -32.75 -6.50
C ARG A 37 6.58 -31.82 -6.65
N GLY A 38 6.39 -30.50 -6.64
CA GLY A 38 7.47 -29.52 -6.83
C GLY A 38 8.16 -29.59 -8.20
N SER A 39 7.49 -30.20 -9.19
CA SER A 39 8.02 -30.45 -10.54
C SER A 39 7.45 -29.53 -11.61
N ASP A 40 6.39 -28.80 -11.28
CA ASP A 40 5.75 -27.90 -12.23
C ASP A 40 6.68 -26.71 -12.50
N LYS A 41 6.61 -26.15 -13.70
CA LYS A 41 7.39 -24.96 -14.05
C LYS A 41 6.54 -23.73 -13.81
N LEU A 42 7.14 -22.70 -13.23
CA LEU A 42 6.50 -21.41 -13.02
C LEU A 42 6.98 -20.42 -14.09
N SER A 43 6.06 -19.92 -14.90
CA SER A 43 6.35 -18.84 -15.83
C SER A 43 6.46 -17.49 -15.12
N PHE A 44 7.10 -16.52 -15.77
CA PHE A 44 7.17 -15.16 -15.26
C PHE A 44 5.78 -14.56 -15.02
N GLU A 45 4.83 -14.82 -15.93
CA GLU A 45 3.48 -14.25 -15.83
C GLU A 45 2.70 -14.81 -14.63
N GLU A 46 2.81 -16.11 -14.37
CA GLU A 46 2.22 -16.75 -13.19
C GLU A 46 2.85 -16.20 -11.90
N PHE A 47 4.17 -16.05 -11.86
CA PHE A 47 4.84 -15.45 -10.72
C PHE A 47 4.44 -13.98 -10.51
N ARG A 48 4.33 -13.21 -11.59
CA ARG A 48 3.89 -11.81 -11.56
C ARG A 48 2.48 -11.69 -11.00
N HIS A 49 1.56 -12.55 -11.42
CA HIS A 49 0.20 -12.61 -10.88
C HIS A 49 0.18 -13.00 -9.40
N PHE A 50 0.96 -14.02 -9.01
CA PHE A 50 1.09 -14.41 -7.61
C PHE A 50 1.57 -13.23 -6.74
N TYR A 51 2.61 -12.53 -7.19
CA TYR A 51 3.16 -11.37 -6.48
C TYR A 51 2.13 -10.24 -6.38
N GLN A 52 1.39 -9.95 -7.45
CA GLN A 52 0.33 -8.93 -7.44
C GLN A 52 -0.78 -9.29 -6.45
N ASN A 53 -1.27 -10.53 -6.46
CA ASN A 53 -2.29 -10.98 -5.51
C ASN A 53 -1.80 -10.90 -4.07
N LEU A 54 -0.54 -11.27 -3.81
CA LEU A 54 0.05 -11.16 -2.47
C LEU A 54 0.12 -9.71 -2.00
N GLN A 55 0.51 -8.78 -2.87
CA GLN A 55 0.53 -7.34 -2.55
C GLN A 55 -0.89 -6.81 -2.27
N GLU A 56 -1.88 -7.23 -3.06
CA GLU A 56 -3.28 -6.88 -2.83
C GLU A 56 -3.80 -7.42 -1.49
N GLU A 57 -3.49 -8.68 -1.16
CA GLU A 57 -3.87 -9.28 0.13
C GLU A 57 -3.25 -8.54 1.31
N ILE A 58 -1.96 -8.18 1.24
CA ILE A 58 -1.29 -7.39 2.30
C ILE A 58 -1.96 -6.02 2.46
N MET A 59 -2.19 -5.32 1.34
CA MET A 59 -2.86 -4.01 1.33
C MET A 59 -4.26 -4.09 1.95
N GLU A 60 -5.03 -5.13 1.62
CA GLU A 60 -6.35 -5.35 2.20
C GLU A 60 -6.27 -5.66 3.70
N ILE A 61 -5.33 -6.50 4.15
CA ILE A 61 -5.13 -6.81 5.57
C ILE A 61 -4.85 -5.54 6.37
N GLU A 62 -3.94 -4.69 5.87
CA GLU A 62 -3.63 -3.40 6.49
C GLU A 62 -4.86 -2.50 6.56
N PHE A 63 -5.64 -2.43 5.48
CA PHE A 63 -6.88 -1.66 5.49
C PHE A 63 -7.84 -2.12 6.61
N HIS A 64 -8.07 -3.42 6.70
CA HIS A 64 -9.01 -3.98 7.66
C HIS A 64 -8.53 -3.85 9.11
N GLU A 65 -7.22 -3.97 9.35
CA GLU A 65 -6.61 -3.74 10.67
C GLU A 65 -6.92 -2.32 11.17
N PHE A 66 -6.76 -1.32 10.30
CA PHE A 66 -6.97 0.09 10.67
C PHE A 66 -8.43 0.53 10.59
N ALA A 67 -9.25 -0.07 9.72
CA ALA A 67 -10.68 0.20 9.65
C ALA A 67 -11.44 -0.41 10.85
N ARG A 68 -10.87 -1.42 11.53
CA ARG A 68 -11.45 -2.09 12.72
C ARG A 68 -12.89 -2.54 12.49
N GLY A 69 -13.15 -3.17 11.34
CA GLY A 69 -14.46 -3.67 10.94
C GLY A 69 -15.40 -2.62 10.32
N LYS A 70 -14.97 -1.36 10.14
CA LYS A 70 -15.72 -0.32 9.43
C LYS A 70 -15.46 -0.39 7.91
N SER A 71 -16.29 0.28 7.13
CA SER A 71 -16.12 0.43 5.67
C SER A 71 -15.06 1.46 5.26
N SER A 72 -14.53 2.23 6.21
CA SER A 72 -13.49 3.23 5.99
C SER A 72 -12.59 3.37 7.22
N ILE A 73 -11.34 3.76 6.97
CA ILE A 73 -10.37 4.12 8.00
C ILE A 73 -10.64 5.57 8.43
N SER A 74 -10.71 5.83 9.73
CA SER A 74 -10.89 7.20 10.23
C SER A 74 -9.68 8.07 9.89
N PRO A 75 -9.82 9.41 9.74
CA PRO A 75 -8.68 10.29 9.47
C PRO A 75 -7.53 10.11 10.47
N MET A 76 -7.87 9.89 11.75
CA MET A 76 -6.89 9.64 12.81
C MET A 76 -6.16 8.30 12.64
N ASP A 77 -6.89 7.22 12.33
CA ASP A 77 -6.28 5.91 12.10
C ASP A 77 -5.46 5.88 10.82
N PHE A 78 -5.91 6.62 9.80
CA PHE A 78 -5.19 6.77 8.53
C PHE A 78 -3.86 7.52 8.73
N ALA A 79 -3.85 8.58 9.52
CA ALA A 79 -2.62 9.28 9.89
C ALA A 79 -1.63 8.34 10.62
N ARG A 80 -2.13 7.50 11.53
CA ARG A 80 -1.28 6.51 12.22
C ARG A 80 -0.73 5.45 11.28
N LEU A 81 -1.54 5.00 10.32
CA LEU A 81 -1.13 4.06 9.28
C LEU A 81 0.01 4.64 8.44
N ILE A 82 -0.13 5.88 7.96
CA ILE A 82 0.94 6.57 7.23
C ILE A 82 2.21 6.66 8.08
N LEU A 83 2.06 7.11 9.33
CA LEU A 83 3.21 7.31 10.21
C LEU A 83 3.99 6.01 10.49
N ARG A 84 3.37 4.83 10.32
CA ARG A 84 4.04 3.53 10.42
C ARG A 84 5.02 3.26 9.27
N TYR A 85 4.81 3.83 8.09
CA TYR A 85 5.73 3.73 6.95
C TYR A 85 6.89 4.73 7.02
N THR A 86 6.97 5.52 8.09
CA THR A 86 7.84 6.69 8.15
C THR A 86 8.65 6.69 9.43
N ILE A 87 9.89 7.16 9.34
CA ILE A 87 10.76 7.30 10.52
C ILE A 87 10.46 8.65 11.15
N VAL A 88 9.71 8.64 12.25
CA VAL A 88 9.28 9.86 12.97
C VAL A 88 9.62 9.73 14.45
N ASN A 89 10.22 10.77 15.02
CA ASN A 89 10.52 10.84 16.46
C ASN A 89 9.23 11.09 17.26
N LYS A 90 9.22 10.71 18.55
CA LYS A 90 8.01 10.76 19.39
C LYS A 90 7.39 12.16 19.49
N ASP A 91 8.20 13.21 19.56
CA ASP A 91 7.72 14.59 19.69
C ASP A 91 7.00 15.07 18.41
N ASP A 92 7.50 14.65 17.25
CA ASP A 92 6.93 14.95 15.95
C ASP A 92 5.63 14.17 15.71
N TYR A 93 5.57 12.92 16.18
CA TYR A 93 4.38 12.09 16.08
C TYR A 93 3.14 12.77 16.69
N HIS A 94 3.27 13.30 17.90
CA HIS A 94 2.18 14.02 18.56
C HIS A 94 1.77 15.28 17.79
N THR A 95 2.74 16.00 17.24
CA THR A 95 2.49 17.20 16.43
C THR A 95 1.64 16.87 15.21
N TYR A 96 2.00 15.83 14.45
CA TYR A 96 1.25 15.42 13.26
C TYR A 96 -0.16 14.91 13.58
N ILE A 97 -0.29 14.09 14.62
CA ILE A 97 -1.59 13.58 15.07
C ILE A 97 -2.50 14.73 15.52
N ASN A 98 -1.97 15.74 16.22
CA ASN A 98 -2.75 16.92 16.63
C ASN A 98 -3.20 17.76 15.43
N ARG A 99 -2.33 17.99 14.44
CA ARG A 99 -2.69 18.71 13.21
C ARG A 99 -3.85 18.03 12.47
N VAL A 100 -3.80 16.70 12.33
CA VAL A 100 -4.90 15.94 11.70
C VAL A 100 -6.18 16.10 12.50
N LYS A 101 -6.11 16.02 13.84
CA LYS A 101 -7.27 16.19 14.71
C LYS A 101 -7.92 17.57 14.57
N GLU A 102 -7.12 18.64 14.50
CA GLU A 102 -7.60 20.02 14.38
C GLU A 102 -8.27 20.30 13.02
N ARG A 103 -7.78 19.65 11.95
CA ARG A 103 -8.26 19.86 10.57
C ARG A 103 -9.39 18.92 10.17
N THR A 104 -9.61 17.84 10.92
CA THR A 104 -10.67 16.88 10.62
C THR A 104 -12.04 17.52 10.84
N ALA A 105 -12.82 17.65 9.76
CA ALA A 105 -14.17 18.18 9.85
C ALA A 105 -15.12 17.21 10.57
N PRO A 106 -16.12 17.71 11.32
CA PRO A 106 -17.16 16.86 11.89
C PRO A 106 -17.88 16.07 10.80
N GLY A 107 -17.88 14.74 10.90
CA GLY A 107 -18.52 13.86 9.91
C GLY A 107 -17.64 13.49 8.70
N ASP A 108 -16.33 13.71 8.76
CA ASP A 108 -15.39 13.18 7.78
C ASP A 108 -15.58 11.66 7.62
N LYS A 109 -15.75 11.24 6.36
CA LYS A 109 -16.03 9.84 5.99
C LYS A 109 -14.78 8.97 6.03
N GLY A 110 -13.60 9.58 6.16
CA GLY A 110 -12.33 8.89 6.18
C GLY A 110 -11.94 8.31 4.82
N VAL A 111 -11.09 7.29 4.83
CA VAL A 111 -10.48 6.71 3.65
C VAL A 111 -11.09 5.34 3.36
N THR A 112 -11.62 5.16 2.14
CA THR A 112 -12.18 3.88 1.67
C THR A 112 -11.10 2.94 1.14
N LEU A 113 -11.40 1.65 1.01
CA LEU A 113 -10.45 0.64 0.50
C LEU A 113 -9.92 1.01 -0.90
N SER A 114 -10.78 1.51 -1.80
CA SER A 114 -10.33 1.91 -3.15
C SER A 114 -9.40 3.12 -3.14
N GLN A 115 -9.55 4.03 -2.17
CA GLN A 115 -8.63 5.15 -2.00
C GLN A 115 -7.31 4.68 -1.38
N TRP A 116 -7.39 3.80 -0.37
CA TRP A 116 -6.21 3.17 0.22
C TRP A 116 -5.41 2.37 -0.80
N ALA A 117 -6.04 1.53 -1.62
CA ALA A 117 -5.35 0.72 -2.62
C ALA A 117 -4.54 1.58 -3.63
N ARG A 118 -5.04 2.77 -3.99
CA ARG A 118 -4.28 3.70 -4.84
C ARG A 118 -3.14 4.36 -4.08
N PHE A 119 -3.35 4.66 -2.81
CA PHE A 119 -2.37 5.32 -1.96
C PHE A 119 -1.28 4.35 -1.45
N SER A 120 -1.57 3.07 -1.26
CA SER A 120 -0.56 2.07 -0.90
C SER A 120 0.42 1.82 -2.05
N LEU A 121 -0.07 1.86 -3.30
CA LEU A 121 0.81 1.84 -4.49
C LEU A 121 1.78 3.03 -4.51
N PHE A 122 1.33 4.21 -4.07
CA PHE A 122 2.22 5.36 -3.88
C PHE A 122 3.28 5.07 -2.82
N LEU A 123 2.85 4.60 -1.64
CA LEU A 123 3.74 4.34 -0.51
C LEU A 123 4.80 3.28 -0.85
N ASN A 124 4.45 2.27 -1.64
CA ASN A 124 5.36 1.23 -2.08
C ASN A 124 6.42 1.72 -3.08
N ASN A 125 6.23 2.89 -3.70
CA ASN A 125 7.15 3.50 -4.66
C ASN A 125 7.71 4.84 -4.16
N LEU A 126 7.79 5.03 -2.83
CA LEU A 126 8.27 6.30 -2.24
C LEU A 126 9.68 6.67 -2.69
N GLU A 127 10.58 5.72 -2.91
CA GLU A 127 11.96 6.01 -3.32
C GLU A 127 12.04 6.75 -4.67
N GLU A 128 11.22 6.32 -5.64
CA GLU A 128 11.12 6.98 -6.94
C GLU A 128 10.52 8.38 -6.81
N PHE A 129 9.50 8.53 -5.95
CA PHE A 129 8.91 9.84 -5.65
C PHE A 129 9.90 10.78 -4.95
N THR A 130 10.63 10.31 -3.94
CA THR A 130 11.64 11.08 -3.21
C THR A 130 12.73 11.56 -4.15
N THR A 131 13.15 10.72 -5.12
CA THR A 131 14.12 11.12 -6.14
C THR A 131 13.60 12.28 -7.00
N ALA A 132 12.33 12.22 -7.42
CA ALA A 132 11.70 13.31 -8.17
C ALA A 132 11.57 14.61 -7.33
N VAL A 133 11.21 14.51 -6.06
CA VAL A 133 11.07 15.68 -5.16
C VAL A 133 12.43 16.29 -4.80
N ARG A 134 13.48 15.47 -4.65
CA ARG A 134 14.86 15.94 -4.41
C ARG A 134 15.36 16.85 -5.54
N LEU A 135 14.90 16.65 -6.77
CA LEU A 135 15.24 17.54 -7.89
C LEU A 135 14.72 18.96 -7.67
N TYR A 136 13.50 19.11 -7.15
CA TYR A 136 12.92 20.42 -6.82
C TYR A 136 13.62 21.07 -5.63
N ALA A 137 13.91 20.28 -4.59
CA ALA A 137 14.64 20.76 -3.40
C ALA A 137 16.05 21.25 -3.76
N ASN A 138 16.78 20.52 -4.61
CA ASN A 138 18.11 20.92 -5.07
C ASN A 138 18.11 22.16 -5.96
N ALA A 139 16.95 22.53 -6.52
CA ALA A 139 16.75 23.72 -7.33
C ALA A 139 16.21 24.91 -6.52
N ASP A 140 16.11 24.78 -5.19
CA ASP A 140 15.44 25.75 -4.29
C ASP A 140 14.00 26.11 -4.74
N MET A 141 13.33 25.16 -5.41
CA MET A 141 11.98 25.33 -5.91
C MET A 141 10.97 24.67 -4.96
N PRO A 142 9.99 25.42 -4.41
CA PRO A 142 8.94 24.83 -3.61
C PRO A 142 8.05 23.94 -4.48
N VAL A 143 7.70 22.76 -3.97
CA VAL A 143 6.76 21.86 -4.64
C VAL A 143 5.33 22.33 -4.36
N SER A 144 4.67 22.89 -5.35
CA SER A 144 3.25 23.25 -5.24
C SER A 144 2.34 22.02 -5.34
N PRO A 145 1.07 22.10 -4.86
CA PRO A 145 0.11 21.00 -4.98
C PRO A 145 -0.04 20.38 -6.39
N PRO A 146 -0.06 21.14 -7.50
CA PRO A 146 -0.10 20.54 -8.84
C PRO A 146 1.22 19.85 -9.22
N GLU A 147 2.37 20.32 -8.77
CA GLU A 147 3.65 19.62 -8.96
C GLU A 147 3.70 18.31 -8.17
N PHE A 148 3.21 18.33 -6.93
CA PHE A 148 3.05 17.13 -6.13
C PHE A 148 2.14 16.11 -6.82
N ALA A 149 0.95 16.52 -7.26
CA ALA A 149 0.01 15.64 -7.95
C ALA A 149 0.62 15.03 -9.23
N ARG A 150 1.39 15.82 -9.99
CA ARG A 150 2.12 15.33 -11.16
C ARG A 150 3.22 14.34 -10.79
N ALA A 151 4.01 14.63 -9.75
CA ALA A 151 5.05 13.72 -9.29
C ALA A 151 4.46 12.38 -8.82
N VAL A 152 3.38 12.41 -8.04
CA VAL A 152 2.65 11.20 -7.62
C VAL A 152 2.10 10.41 -8.82
N GLN A 153 1.54 11.11 -9.81
CA GLN A 153 1.03 10.47 -11.02
C GLN A 153 2.15 9.80 -11.84
N THR A 154 3.33 10.43 -11.91
CA THR A 154 4.51 9.86 -12.58
C THR A 154 5.02 8.62 -11.87
N THR A 155 5.03 8.63 -10.53
CA THR A 155 5.51 7.48 -9.73
C THR A 155 4.56 6.28 -9.77
N ILE A 156 3.24 6.49 -9.78
CA ILE A 156 2.26 5.39 -9.74
C ILE A 156 1.79 4.97 -11.15
N GLY A 157 1.95 5.85 -12.15
CA GLY A 157 1.35 5.69 -13.47
C GLY A 157 -0.18 5.80 -13.47
N ALA A 158 -0.82 6.20 -12.36
CA ALA A 158 -2.27 6.29 -12.21
C ALA A 158 -2.72 7.60 -11.53
N VAL A 159 -3.90 8.09 -11.91
CA VAL A 159 -4.51 9.29 -11.31
C VAL A 159 -5.14 8.93 -9.96
N ILE A 160 -4.65 9.53 -8.87
CA ILE A 160 -5.10 9.26 -7.49
C ILE A 160 -6.58 9.65 -7.22
N SER A 161 -7.24 10.35 -8.13
CA SER A 161 -8.70 10.52 -8.13
C SER A 161 -9.19 10.97 -9.51
N GLY A 162 -10.18 10.30 -10.07
CA GLY A 162 -10.71 10.58 -11.42
C GLY A 162 -11.48 11.90 -11.58
N LYS A 163 -10.91 13.05 -11.21
CA LYS A 163 -11.39 14.39 -11.60
C LYS A 163 -10.22 15.34 -11.89
N PRO A 164 -10.33 16.25 -12.88
CA PRO A 164 -9.32 17.26 -13.18
C PRO A 164 -9.01 18.12 -11.94
N ILE A 165 -7.72 18.35 -11.73
CA ILE A 165 -7.13 19.06 -10.59
C ILE A 165 -7.40 20.55 -10.75
N GLU A 166 -8.59 21.02 -10.35
CA GLU A 166 -8.83 22.45 -10.12
C GLU A 166 -9.61 22.74 -8.83
N LYS A 167 -10.18 21.74 -8.15
CA LYS A 167 -10.86 21.93 -6.85
C LYS A 167 -10.73 20.71 -5.95
N GLN A 168 -9.50 20.39 -5.55
CA GLN A 168 -9.24 19.27 -4.66
C GLN A 168 -8.56 19.71 -3.36
N ASP A 169 -9.13 20.74 -2.74
CA ASP A 169 -8.69 21.24 -1.44
C ASP A 169 -9.47 20.61 -0.26
N SER A 170 -10.31 19.61 -0.50
CA SER A 170 -11.19 19.07 0.55
C SER A 170 -11.53 17.57 0.47
N SER A 171 -11.03 16.83 -0.53
CA SER A 171 -11.42 15.43 -0.75
C SER A 171 -10.46 14.40 -0.14
N PHE A 172 -9.23 14.80 0.15
CA PHE A 172 -8.32 14.01 0.97
C PHE A 172 -8.14 14.82 2.25
N GLY A 173 -8.81 14.43 3.34
CA GLY A 173 -8.52 14.93 4.69
C GLY A 173 -7.11 14.53 5.19
N CYS A 174 -6.21 14.24 4.26
CA CYS A 174 -4.87 13.75 4.44
C CYS A 174 -3.97 14.89 4.01
N ASP A 175 -3.49 15.61 5.01
CA ASP A 175 -2.68 16.80 4.87
C ASP A 175 -1.51 16.53 3.92
N LEU A 176 -1.48 17.18 2.75
CA LEU A 176 -0.32 17.10 1.85
C LEU A 176 0.95 17.58 2.56
N SER A 177 0.83 18.48 3.55
CA SER A 177 1.98 18.89 4.35
C SER A 177 2.51 17.77 5.25
N LEU A 178 1.70 16.78 5.63
CA LEU A 178 2.17 15.60 6.35
C LEU A 178 3.08 14.74 5.46
N ILE A 179 2.70 14.52 4.20
CA ILE A 179 3.48 13.71 3.25
C ILE A 179 4.75 14.47 2.80
N THR A 180 4.67 15.78 2.62
CA THR A 180 5.82 16.63 2.28
C THR A 180 6.76 16.80 3.48
N ASP A 181 6.25 17.00 4.70
CA ASP A 181 7.06 17.09 5.94
C ASP A 181 7.73 15.75 6.29
N ILE A 182 7.05 14.62 6.03
CA ILE A 182 7.61 13.27 6.18
C ILE A 182 8.77 13.05 5.19
N ASN A 183 8.64 13.50 3.94
CA ASN A 183 9.71 13.41 2.96
C ASN A 183 10.85 14.40 3.21
N ALA A 184 10.58 15.59 3.73
CA ALA A 184 11.59 16.60 4.05
C ALA A 184 12.56 16.17 5.17
N ARG A 185 12.28 15.07 5.88
CA ARG A 185 13.14 14.49 6.93
C ARG A 185 13.76 13.13 6.58
N ILE A 186 13.39 12.55 5.43
CA ILE A 186 14.04 11.36 4.86
C ILE A 186 15.22 11.76 3.95
N VAL A 187 15.41 13.05 3.70
CA VAL A 187 16.61 13.65 3.10
C VAL A 187 17.45 14.32 4.17
#